data_AF-A0A6A3QKU5-F1
#
_entry.id   AF-A0A6A3QKU5-F1
#
_cell.length_a   1.000
_cell.length_b   1.000
_cell.length_c   1.000
_cell.angle_alpha   90.00
_cell.angle_beta   90.00
_cell.angle_gamma   90.00
#
_symmetry.space_group_name_H-M   'P 1'
#
loop_
_entity.id
_entity.type
_entity.pdbx_description
1 polymer ?
#
loop_
_entity_poly.entity_id
_entity_poly.type
_entity_poly.pdbx_seq_one_letter_code
_entity_poly.pdbx_strand_id
1 'polypeptide(L)'
;MASVSGRRPSVDQVEAQALEAAAGLRSAGAKLVCIDFDATFVAVHTGGRWTRSAAELRAHVRRFFLLLVPLLCEADVSVAIVTFSPQVALIRDVLRLSFAASVAEQLVTDGRHLDRKFKLPFMISAALEVQGRRGAVVRNRDTVLVDD
;
A
#
# COMPACT_ATOMS: atom_id res chain seq x y z
N MET A 1 20.87 -30.33 5.32
CA MET A 1 20.31 -29.05 4.85
C MET A 1 19.45 -28.50 5.97
N ALA A 2 19.93 -27.48 6.69
CA ALA A 2 19.20 -26.90 7.82
C ALA A 2 18.10 -25.97 7.30
N SER A 3 16.88 -26.21 7.74
CA SER A 3 15.71 -25.36 7.56
C SER A 3 16.00 -23.98 8.19
N VAL A 4 15.99 -22.93 7.37
CA VAL A 4 16.01 -21.55 7.85
C VAL A 4 14.64 -21.28 8.46
N SER A 5 14.52 -21.49 9.76
CA SER A 5 13.35 -21.11 10.53
C SER A 5 13.23 -19.57 10.48
N GLY A 6 12.27 -19.07 9.70
CA GLY A 6 11.93 -17.65 9.64
C GLY A 6 11.37 -17.22 10.99
N ARG A 7 12.24 -16.74 11.89
CA ARG A 7 11.85 -16.15 13.16
C ARG A 7 10.96 -14.94 12.85
N ARG A 8 9.71 -14.95 13.32
CA ARG A 8 8.85 -13.76 13.24
C ARG A 8 9.58 -12.60 13.95
N PRO A 9 9.77 -11.46 13.28
CA PRO A 9 10.35 -10.29 13.93
C PRO A 9 9.48 -9.89 15.12
N SER A 10 10.13 -9.42 16.18
CA SER A 10 9.43 -8.84 17.33
C SER A 10 8.64 -7.59 16.92
N VAL A 11 7.66 -7.20 17.72
CA VAL A 11 6.82 -6.00 17.44
C VAL A 11 7.71 -4.77 17.26
N ASP A 12 8.67 -4.58 18.15
CA ASP A 12 9.61 -3.45 18.15
C ASP A 12 10.46 -3.40 16.86
N GLN A 13 10.82 -4.56 16.32
CA GLN A 13 11.58 -4.64 15.07
C GLN A 13 10.77 -4.19 13.86
N VAL A 14 9.49 -4.59 13.78
CA VAL A 14 8.62 -4.18 12.65
C VAL A 14 8.33 -2.68 12.71
N GLU A 15 8.19 -2.13 13.91
CA GLU A 15 8.01 -0.69 14.11
C GLU A 15 9.27 0.10 13.73
N ALA A 16 10.45 -0.34 14.17
CA ALA A 16 11.71 0.26 13.76
C ALA A 16 11.89 0.23 12.24
N GLN A 17 11.56 -0.90 11.59
CA GLN A 17 11.59 -1.03 10.13
C GLN A 17 10.64 -0.07 9.42
N ALA A 18 9.42 0.12 9.94
CA ALA A 18 8.45 1.04 9.35
C ALA A 18 8.91 2.51 9.47
N LEU A 19 9.46 2.88 10.63
CA LEU A 19 10.05 4.21 10.87
C LEU A 19 11.23 4.48 9.94
N GLU A 20 12.16 3.53 9.83
CA GLU A 20 13.31 3.63 8.94
C GLU A 20 12.88 3.75 7.47
N ALA A 21 11.92 2.92 7.04
CA ALA A 21 11.39 2.97 5.69
C ALA A 21 10.71 4.31 5.38
N ALA A 22 9.88 4.84 6.28
CA ALA A 22 9.24 6.14 6.11
C ALA A 22 10.28 7.27 5.99
N ALA A 23 11.27 7.28 6.89
CA ALA A 23 12.36 8.26 6.88
C ALA A 23 13.20 8.16 5.60
N GLY A 24 13.51 6.95 5.15
CA GLY A 24 14.26 6.68 3.93
C GLY A 24 13.53 7.14 2.67
N LEU A 25 12.24 6.78 2.53
CA LEU A 25 11.40 7.19 1.40
C LEU A 25 11.27 8.71 1.32
N ARG A 26 11.01 9.36 2.46
CA ARG A 26 10.96 10.83 2.53
C ARG A 26 12.30 11.46 2.16
N SER A 27 13.41 10.96 2.71
CA SER A 27 14.76 11.48 2.43
C SER A 27 15.17 11.30 0.96
N ALA A 28 14.68 10.24 0.33
CA ALA A 28 14.86 9.99 -1.10
C ALA A 28 14.01 10.93 -2.00
N GLY A 29 13.13 11.75 -1.41
CA GLY A 29 12.26 12.66 -2.13
C GLY A 29 11.01 12.00 -2.72
N ALA A 30 10.60 10.84 -2.20
CA ALA A 30 9.36 10.20 -2.61
C ALA A 30 8.16 11.09 -2.29
N LYS A 31 7.31 11.32 -3.28
CA LYS A 31 6.02 12.03 -3.13
C LYS A 31 4.84 11.09 -3.19
N LEU A 32 5.02 9.94 -3.84
CA LEU A 32 3.99 8.90 -3.99
C LEU A 32 4.61 7.52 -3.76
N VAL A 33 4.00 6.75 -2.86
CA VAL A 33 4.29 5.33 -2.67
C VAL A 33 3.07 4.53 -3.12
N CYS A 34 3.24 3.79 -4.22
CA CYS A 34 2.28 2.84 -4.74
C CYS A 34 2.54 1.48 -4.13
N ILE A 35 1.54 0.84 -3.53
CA ILE A 35 1.66 -0.44 -2.84
C ILE A 35 0.74 -1.44 -3.52
N ASP A 36 1.27 -2.60 -3.93
CA ASP A 36 0.42 -3.70 -4.39
C ASP A 36 -0.44 -4.25 -3.24
N PHE A 37 -1.60 -4.79 -3.58
CA PHE A 37 -2.52 -5.34 -2.60
C PHE A 37 -2.23 -6.80 -2.28
N ASP A 38 -2.42 -7.67 -3.28
CA ASP A 38 -2.34 -9.13 -3.13
C ASP A 38 -0.90 -9.58 -2.84
N ALA A 39 -0.73 -10.45 -1.84
CA ALA A 39 0.58 -10.91 -1.41
C ALA A 39 1.60 -9.78 -1.14
N THR A 40 1.15 -8.53 -0.93
CA THR A 40 1.99 -7.38 -0.60
C THR A 40 1.37 -6.66 0.59
N PHE A 41 0.34 -5.82 0.41
CA PHE A 41 -0.35 -5.17 1.52
C PHE A 41 -1.04 -6.17 2.45
N VAL A 42 -1.69 -7.18 1.86
CA VAL A 42 -2.17 -8.37 2.57
C VAL A 42 -1.20 -9.53 2.39
N ALA A 43 -1.07 -10.39 3.41
CA ALA A 43 -0.19 -11.56 3.36
C ALA A 43 -0.70 -12.68 2.44
N VAL A 44 -1.96 -12.61 2.00
CA VAL A 44 -2.62 -13.65 1.20
C VAL A 44 -2.82 -13.17 -0.24
N HIS A 45 -2.90 -14.11 -1.17
CA HIS A 45 -3.27 -13.85 -2.55
C HIS A 45 -4.78 -14.10 -2.72
N THR A 46 -5.57 -13.04 -2.95
CA THR A 46 -7.03 -13.10 -3.14
C THR A 46 -7.42 -13.54 -4.55
N GLY A 47 -6.50 -13.46 -5.51
CA GLY A 47 -6.79 -13.72 -6.92
C GLY A 47 -7.77 -12.72 -7.53
N GLY A 48 -7.93 -11.54 -6.91
CA GLY A 48 -8.92 -10.54 -7.30
C GLY A 48 -10.37 -10.99 -7.12
N ARG A 49 -10.62 -12.02 -6.31
CA ARG A 49 -11.95 -12.65 -6.12
C ARG A 49 -12.19 -13.08 -4.68
N TRP A 50 -11.79 -12.26 -3.70
CA TRP A 50 -12.13 -12.50 -2.30
C TRP A 50 -13.65 -12.51 -2.11
N THR A 51 -14.19 -13.60 -1.56
CA THR A 51 -15.63 -13.83 -1.39
C THR A 51 -16.14 -13.61 0.03
N ARG A 52 -15.22 -13.45 0.98
CA ARG A 52 -15.51 -13.24 2.40
C ARG A 52 -15.61 -11.75 2.74
N SER A 53 -15.85 -11.42 3.99
CA SER A 53 -16.01 -10.03 4.42
C SER A 53 -14.70 -9.23 4.35
N ALA A 54 -14.82 -7.90 4.29
CA ALA A 54 -13.68 -6.98 4.44
C ALA A 54 -12.98 -7.14 5.79
N ALA A 55 -13.74 -7.41 6.86
CA ALA A 55 -13.19 -7.63 8.20
C ALA A 55 -12.31 -8.88 8.26
N GLU A 56 -12.72 -9.97 7.59
CA GLU A 56 -11.90 -11.17 7.45
C GLU A 56 -10.64 -10.88 6.61
N LEU A 57 -10.76 -10.15 5.50
CA LEU A 57 -9.59 -9.79 4.68
C LEU A 57 -8.62 -8.88 5.45
N ARG A 58 -9.16 -7.97 6.26
CA ARG A 58 -8.37 -7.07 7.12
C ARG A 58 -7.46 -7.84 8.08
N ALA A 59 -7.88 -9.01 8.55
CA ALA A 59 -7.04 -9.85 9.42
C ALA A 59 -5.75 -10.33 8.74
N HIS A 60 -5.67 -10.24 7.41
CA HIS A 60 -4.50 -10.58 6.62
C HIS A 60 -3.62 -9.38 6.27
N VAL A 61 -3.98 -8.15 6.64
CA VAL A 61 -3.14 -6.96 6.38
C VAL A 61 -1.82 -7.10 7.13
N ARG A 62 -0.69 -6.92 6.42
CA ARG A 62 0.63 -7.07 7.04
C ARG A 62 0.85 -5.92 8.03
N ARG A 63 1.28 -6.25 9.25
CA ARG A 63 1.53 -5.29 10.35
C ARG A 63 2.44 -4.14 9.94
N PHE A 64 3.45 -4.42 9.11
CA PHE A 64 4.36 -3.42 8.57
C PHE A 64 3.62 -2.26 7.89
N PHE A 65 2.63 -2.54 7.03
CA PHE A 65 1.87 -1.49 6.34
C PHE A 65 0.87 -0.78 7.26
N LEU A 66 0.36 -1.45 8.31
CA LEU A 66 -0.42 -0.77 9.35
C LEU A 66 0.37 0.33 10.06
N LEU A 67 1.70 0.21 10.11
CA LEU A 67 2.60 1.18 10.72
C LEU A 67 3.14 2.19 9.70
N LEU A 68 3.58 1.70 8.54
CA LEU A 68 4.21 2.54 7.51
C LEU A 68 3.25 3.57 6.91
N VAL A 69 2.00 3.19 6.61
CA VAL A 69 1.06 4.08 5.89
C VAL A 69 0.77 5.37 6.66
N PRO A 70 0.42 5.35 7.96
CA PRO A 70 0.26 6.58 8.74
C PRO A 70 1.53 7.44 8.75
N LEU A 71 2.71 6.84 8.94
CA LEU A 71 3.99 7.55 8.97
C LEU A 71 4.28 8.27 7.64
N LEU A 72 3.96 7.64 6.50
CA LEU A 72 4.08 8.27 5.19
C LEU A 72 3.11 9.45 5.03
N CYS A 73 1.85 9.29 5.44
CA CYS A 73 0.87 10.37 5.40
C CYS A 73 1.28 11.56 6.28
N GLU A 74 1.76 11.32 7.50
CA GLU A 74 2.28 12.35 8.41
C GLU A 74 3.52 13.06 7.84
N ALA A 75 4.34 12.34 7.07
CA ALA A 75 5.51 12.88 6.36
C ALA A 75 5.17 13.61 5.05
N ASP A 76 3.88 13.81 4.75
CA ASP A 76 3.35 14.40 3.51
C ASP A 76 3.67 13.59 2.23
N VAL A 77 3.93 12.29 2.39
CA VAL A 77 4.10 11.35 1.27
C VAL A 77 2.75 10.71 0.96
N SER A 78 2.28 10.86 -0.28
CA SER A 78 1.01 10.27 -0.71
C SER A 78 1.14 8.76 -0.85
N VAL A 79 0.06 8.04 -0.53
CA VAL A 79 0.01 6.57 -0.62
C VAL A 79 -1.14 6.15 -1.52
N ALA A 80 -0.87 5.21 -2.42
CA ALA A 80 -1.86 4.58 -3.27
C ALA A 80 -1.79 3.06 -3.18
N ILE A 81 -2.94 2.40 -3.09
CA ILE A 81 -3.04 0.97 -3.37
C ILE A 81 -3.27 0.79 -4.86
N VAL A 82 -2.35 0.10 -5.54
CA VAL A 82 -2.43 -0.20 -6.98
C VAL A 82 -2.48 -1.71 -7.17
N THR A 83 -3.53 -2.23 -7.79
CA THR A 83 -3.73 -3.69 -7.83
C THR A 83 -4.37 -4.15 -9.14
N PHE A 84 -4.17 -5.42 -9.49
CA PHE A 84 -4.93 -6.08 -10.54
C PHE A 84 -6.32 -6.55 -10.09
N SER A 85 -6.61 -6.51 -8.79
CA SER A 85 -7.93 -6.83 -8.28
C SER A 85 -8.97 -5.78 -8.74
N PRO A 86 -10.08 -6.20 -9.36
CA PRO A 86 -11.18 -5.28 -9.68
C PRO A 86 -12.03 -4.93 -8.45
N GLN A 87 -11.81 -5.55 -7.29
CA GLN A 87 -12.64 -5.39 -6.08
C GLN A 87 -12.30 -4.12 -5.29
N VAL A 88 -12.22 -2.97 -5.96
CA VAL A 88 -11.80 -1.69 -5.36
C VAL A 88 -12.67 -1.28 -4.17
N ALA A 89 -13.98 -1.52 -4.21
CA ALA A 89 -14.88 -1.20 -3.10
C ALA A 89 -14.52 -2.00 -1.84
N LEU A 90 -14.30 -3.31 -1.98
CA LEU A 90 -13.86 -4.18 -0.89
C LEU A 90 -12.52 -3.72 -0.31
N ILE A 91 -11.56 -3.36 -1.18
CA ILE A 91 -10.25 -2.88 -0.75
C ILE A 91 -10.38 -1.58 0.04
N ARG A 92 -11.21 -0.63 -0.40
CA ARG A 92 -11.48 0.60 0.36
C ARG A 92 -12.08 0.30 1.73
N ASP A 93 -12.96 -0.69 1.84
CA ASP A 93 -13.52 -1.09 3.12
C ASP A 93 -12.46 -1.72 4.04
N VAL A 94 -11.54 -2.52 3.50
CA VAL A 94 -10.36 -3.02 4.24
C VAL A 94 -9.52 -1.86 4.75
N LEU A 95 -9.24 -0.84 3.93
CA LEU A 95 -8.45 0.34 4.32
C LEU A 95 -9.15 1.14 5.43
N ARG A 96 -10.47 1.35 5.34
CA ARG A 96 -11.26 2.02 6.39
C ARG A 96 -11.28 1.25 7.71
N LEU A 97 -11.27 -0.08 7.66
CA LEU A 97 -11.15 -0.92 8.86
C LEU A 97 -9.72 -0.96 9.42
N SER A 98 -8.72 -0.58 8.62
CA SER A 98 -7.30 -0.67 8.98
C SER A 98 -6.73 0.62 9.57
N PHE A 99 -7.31 1.77 9.21
CA PHE A 99 -6.76 3.09 9.55
C PHE A 99 -7.82 4.03 10.10
N ALA A 100 -7.37 5.07 10.81
CA ALA A 100 -8.23 6.21 11.16
C ALA A 100 -8.79 6.86 9.89
N ALA A 101 -9.99 7.45 9.98
CA ALA A 101 -10.67 8.07 8.84
C ALA A 101 -9.79 9.12 8.13
N SER A 102 -9.06 9.93 8.90
CA SER A 102 -8.14 10.96 8.39
C SER A 102 -7.02 10.39 7.51
N VAL A 103 -6.56 9.16 7.77
CA VAL A 103 -5.56 8.48 6.94
C VAL A 103 -6.26 7.81 5.76
N ALA A 104 -7.33 7.05 6.02
CA ALA A 104 -8.03 6.28 5.00
C ALA A 104 -8.56 7.15 3.84
N GLU A 105 -9.04 8.36 4.12
CA GLU A 105 -9.56 9.31 3.12
C GLU A 105 -8.46 9.89 2.21
N GLN A 106 -7.22 9.93 2.68
CA GLN A 106 -6.07 10.37 1.88
C GLN A 106 -5.60 9.33 0.88
N LEU A 107 -5.91 8.05 1.11
CA LEU A 107 -5.42 6.96 0.28
C LEU A 107 -6.12 6.96 -1.08
N VAL A 108 -5.32 6.81 -2.13
CA VAL A 108 -5.82 6.51 -3.48
C VAL A 108 -5.94 5.00 -3.64
N THR A 109 -6.98 4.53 -4.32
CA THR A 109 -7.14 3.11 -4.65
C THR A 109 -7.49 2.99 -6.12
N ASP A 110 -6.59 2.41 -6.89
CA ASP A 110 -6.79 2.10 -8.31
C ASP A 110 -6.62 0.61 -8.55
N GLY A 111 -7.70 -0.02 -9.00
CA GLY A 111 -7.77 -1.44 -9.27
C GLY A 111 -8.71 -1.73 -10.42
N ARG A 112 -8.25 -2.54 -11.36
CA ARG A 112 -9.08 -3.05 -12.47
C ARG A 112 -8.48 -4.35 -12.98
N HIS A 113 -9.35 -5.21 -13.49
CA HIS A 113 -8.90 -6.41 -14.18
C HIS A 113 -8.23 -5.98 -15.49
N LEU A 114 -6.91 -6.09 -15.57
CA LEU A 114 -6.18 -5.91 -16.83
C LEU A 114 -5.55 -7.24 -17.23
N ASP A 115 -5.62 -7.54 -18.52
CA ASP A 115 -4.93 -8.67 -19.15
C ASP A 115 -3.43 -8.39 -19.34
N ARG A 116 -2.79 -7.68 -18.40
CA ARG A 116 -1.43 -7.13 -18.56
C ARG A 116 -0.56 -7.41 -17.34
N LYS A 117 0.72 -7.68 -17.63
CA LYS A 117 1.79 -7.98 -16.66
C LYS A 117 2.31 -6.78 -15.86
N PHE A 118 1.83 -5.55 -16.10
CA PHE A 118 2.51 -4.33 -15.62
C PHE A 118 1.60 -3.40 -14.83
N LYS A 119 2.08 -2.94 -13.67
CA LYS A 119 1.37 -2.00 -12.78
C LYS A 119 1.49 -0.52 -13.17
N LEU A 120 2.34 -0.19 -14.14
CA LEU A 120 2.62 1.18 -14.58
C LEU A 120 1.35 2.02 -14.90
N PRO A 121 0.32 1.50 -15.59
CA PRO A 121 -0.89 2.28 -15.86
C PRO A 121 -1.65 2.71 -14.60
N PHE A 122 -1.60 1.90 -13.53
CA PHE A 122 -2.22 2.23 -12.24
C PHE A 122 -1.40 3.27 -11.49
N MET A 123 -0.07 3.14 -11.53
CA MET A 123 0.82 4.14 -10.93
C MET A 123 0.63 5.52 -11.57
N ILE A 124 0.50 5.59 -12.90
CA ILE A 124 0.24 6.84 -13.62
C ILE A 124 -1.10 7.44 -13.20
N SER A 125 -2.15 6.62 -13.17
CA SER A 125 -3.49 7.04 -12.75
C SER A 125 -3.51 7.56 -11.31
N ALA A 126 -2.87 6.83 -10.38
CA ALA A 126 -2.70 7.26 -9.00
C ALA A 126 -1.92 8.58 -8.88
N ALA A 127 -0.85 8.75 -9.65
CA ALA A 127 -0.08 9.99 -9.69
C ALA A 127 -0.92 11.18 -10.18
N LEU A 128 -1.73 10.99 -11.22
CA LEU A 128 -2.64 12.03 -11.73
C LEU A 128 -3.71 12.39 -10.70
N GLU A 129 -4.26 11.41 -9.98
CA GLU A 129 -5.24 11.66 -8.93
C GLU A 129 -4.62 12.44 -7.76
N VAL A 130 -3.43 12.05 -7.30
CA VAL A 130 -2.69 12.77 -6.25
C VAL A 130 -2.38 14.21 -6.70
N GLN A 131 -1.94 14.40 -7.94
CA GLN A 131 -1.70 15.73 -8.51
C GLN A 131 -2.98 16.59 -8.48
N GLY A 132 -4.13 16.02 -8.85
CA GLY A 132 -5.42 16.72 -8.82
C GLY A 132 -5.85 17.12 -7.40
N ARG A 133 -5.57 16.27 -6.40
CA ARG A 133 -5.93 16.54 -4.99
C ARG A 133 -5.00 17.54 -4.30
N ARG A 134 -3.70 17.50 -4.60
CA ARG A 134 -2.67 18.24 -3.84
C ARG A 134 -2.01 19.40 -4.61
N GLY A 135 -2.26 19.53 -5.91
CA GLY A 135 -1.67 20.55 -6.77
C GLY A 135 -0.15 20.39 -7.00
N ALA A 136 0.49 19.37 -6.42
CA ALA A 136 1.91 19.11 -6.54
C ALA A 136 2.19 18.12 -7.66
N VAL A 137 3.13 18.45 -8.56
CA VAL A 137 3.52 17.56 -9.65
C VAL A 137 4.29 16.34 -9.11
N VAL A 138 3.67 15.17 -9.23
CA VAL A 138 4.27 13.85 -9.00
C VAL A 138 4.89 13.32 -10.29
N ARG A 139 6.19 13.02 -10.29
CA ARG A 139 6.90 12.45 -11.46
C ARG A 139 7.31 11.01 -11.18
N ASN A 140 7.71 10.28 -12.22
CA ASN A 140 8.22 8.91 -12.09
C ASN A 140 9.39 8.83 -11.09
N ARG A 141 10.34 9.77 -11.14
CA ARG A 141 11.48 9.84 -10.20
C ARG A 141 11.07 10.04 -8.73
N ASP A 142 9.86 10.55 -8.48
CA ASP A 142 9.31 10.84 -7.16
C ASP A 142 8.35 9.72 -6.70
N THR A 143 8.20 8.65 -7.49
CA THR A 143 7.23 7.57 -7.28
C THR A 143 7.94 6.26 -6.98
N VAL A 144 7.55 5.59 -5.91
CA VAL A 144 8.06 4.27 -5.55
C VAL A 144 6.94 3.24 -5.68
N LEU A 145 7.25 2.06 -6.23
CA LEU A 145 6.35 0.90 -6.23
C LEU A 145 6.86 -0.13 -5.22
N VAL A 146 5.99 -0.57 -4.33
CA VAL A 146 6.20 -1.71 -3.42
C VAL A 146 5.36 -2.87 -3.94
N ASP A 147 6.03 -3.96 -4.30
CA ASP A 147 5.48 -5.16 -4.94
C ASP A 147 6.31 -6.36 -4.46
N ASP A 148 5.67 -7.48 -4.14
CA ASP A 148 6.30 -8.73 -3.66
C ASP A 148 6.82 -9.61 -4.81
#